data_AF-A0AAE6NJL9-F1
#
_entry.id   AF-A0AAE6NJL9-F1
#
_cell.length_a   1.000
_cell.length_b   1.000
_cell.length_c   1.000
_cell.angle_alpha   90.00
_cell.angle_beta   90.00
_cell.angle_gamma   90.00
#
_symmetry.space_group_name_H-M   'P 1'
#
loop_
_entity.id
_entity.type
_entity.pdbx_description
1 polymer ?
#
loop_
_entity_poly.entity_id
_entity_poly.type
_entity_poly.pdbx_seq_one_letter_code
_entity_poly.pdbx_strand_id
1 'polypeptide(L)'
;MLAAMPPSPSTRPHGSEPPIRDRGDACPGALRLHSAADGHLARVRLPAGDLTARQAEALAGAADRLGDGHLSLTSRGNAELRGLPDDCGSRLAALLRDAGLLPSERHERLRNILASPLAGLDRHTPPDVRLWARELDRLLCTSESATALSGRFLFVLDDGRGDVAALGGDVSLVAEPTGTGAPADHGDRSGPGHPARPGGSALLRVGDDPAALRIAGPDAPRAALTAAEAFLSTAEASGTGAWRVRELPAGHALTARGVAERLRGAGVGFEFVAGATDVVVAADVADAAQVAGAEARASDEPVAPGSPPYSASALATSALAAASAPYATTTPYPTPVPYADSSAPGIIEGRDGVRALSVLAPLGRLSVAQWRLLAAVAEADGDGVLRLTPWRGIVVPGLSAEVAAARLRELAGAGLITDPDSPWHRIGACTGRPGCAKSRTDVRADATAAVTAGTSVPVSMSVSGTDTDTGPGFGAGTDPVRLPGEPRPGPKPGPNPGPEPEPGPGPGPGPRPASGPGPGPDNPTPRHHLPVYWSGCERRCGHPHGAWVDVLATADGYRVSVVRPKNPPAPAAPPTAPGPTS
;
A
#
# COMPACT_ATOMS: atom_id res chain seq x y z
N MET A 1 28.42 23.64 -14.75
CA MET A 1 28.70 22.37 -14.05
C MET A 1 27.72 22.24 -12.91
N LEU A 2 26.66 21.44 -13.07
CA LEU A 2 25.85 21.03 -11.92
C LEU A 2 26.39 19.67 -11.48
N ALA A 3 27.29 19.69 -10.51
CA ALA A 3 27.63 18.48 -9.74
C ALA A 3 26.35 17.94 -9.09
N ALA A 4 26.32 16.64 -8.74
CA ALA A 4 25.22 16.07 -7.96
C ALA A 4 24.86 17.02 -6.80
N MET A 5 23.59 17.42 -6.72
CA MET A 5 23.22 18.44 -5.75
C MET A 5 23.52 17.91 -4.34
N PRO A 6 24.21 18.67 -3.48
CA PRO A 6 24.52 18.21 -2.12
C PRO A 6 23.22 17.91 -1.35
N PRO A 7 23.24 17.03 -0.34
CA PRO A 7 22.07 16.79 0.51
C PRO A 7 21.58 18.12 1.07
N SER A 8 20.25 18.27 1.26
CA SER A 8 19.74 19.50 1.87
C SER A 8 20.38 19.71 3.22
N PRO A 9 20.84 20.93 3.54
CA PRO A 9 21.29 21.25 4.88
C PRO A 9 20.17 20.92 5.86
N SER A 10 20.51 20.38 7.04
CA SER A 10 19.53 20.28 8.12
C SER A 10 19.16 21.70 8.54
N THR A 11 17.93 22.11 8.27
CA THR A 11 17.30 23.17 9.06
C THR A 11 17.17 22.62 10.47
N ARG A 12 18.10 22.95 11.36
CA ARG A 12 17.90 22.70 12.79
C ARG A 12 16.62 23.46 13.18
N PRO A 13 15.61 22.78 13.72
CA PRO A 13 14.46 23.50 14.22
C PRO A 13 14.88 24.43 15.36
N HIS A 14 14.34 25.66 15.38
CA HIS A 14 14.42 26.52 16.54
C HIS A 14 13.30 26.12 17.51
N GLY A 15 13.60 25.30 18.52
CA GLY A 15 12.62 24.82 19.49
C GLY A 15 13.27 24.16 20.72
N SER A 16 12.50 24.05 21.83
CA SER A 16 12.93 23.39 23.07
C SER A 16 12.83 21.86 23.02
N GLU A 17 12.15 21.31 22.01
CA GLU A 17 11.99 19.87 21.82
C GLU A 17 13.21 19.31 21.04
N PRO A 18 13.80 18.18 21.45
CA PRO A 18 14.96 17.63 20.77
C PRO A 18 14.60 17.26 19.33
N PRO A 19 15.46 17.59 18.34
CA PRO A 19 15.19 17.25 16.95
C PRO A 19 15.12 15.74 16.80
N ILE A 20 14.18 15.25 15.99
CA ILE A 20 14.02 13.80 15.75
C ILE A 20 15.28 13.24 15.05
N ARG A 21 16.03 14.09 14.33
CA ARG A 21 17.26 13.71 13.62
C ARG A 21 18.28 14.85 13.55
N ASP A 22 19.56 14.47 13.65
CA ASP A 22 20.71 15.40 13.57
C ASP A 22 21.15 15.76 12.14
N ARG A 23 20.64 15.04 11.11
CA ARG A 23 21.07 15.20 9.70
C ARG A 23 19.88 15.49 8.79
N GLY A 24 20.14 16.26 7.73
CA GLY A 24 19.18 16.53 6.67
C GLY A 24 18.74 15.28 5.91
N ASP A 25 17.66 15.40 5.13
CA ASP A 25 17.11 14.27 4.39
C ASP A 25 18.04 13.85 3.24
N ALA A 26 18.54 12.62 3.34
CA ALA A 26 19.45 11.97 2.42
C ALA A 26 18.76 10.96 1.49
N CYS A 27 17.43 11.03 1.36
CA CYS A 27 16.68 10.21 0.39
C CYS A 27 17.19 10.48 -1.04
N PRO A 28 17.49 9.43 -1.83
CA PRO A 28 17.92 9.59 -3.21
C PRO A 28 16.81 10.19 -4.05
N GLY A 29 17.21 11.06 -4.98
CA GLY A 29 16.39 11.55 -6.08
C GLY A 29 17.09 11.35 -7.43
N ALA A 30 16.57 11.99 -8.46
CA ALA A 30 17.12 11.98 -9.82
C ALA A 30 18.28 12.98 -9.98
N LEU A 31 18.28 14.07 -9.19
CA LEU A 31 19.34 15.09 -9.19
C LEU A 31 20.25 14.98 -7.96
N ARG A 32 19.71 14.46 -6.86
CA ARG A 32 20.44 14.21 -5.61
C ARG A 32 20.71 12.73 -5.45
N LEU A 33 21.85 12.33 -6.00
CA LEU A 33 22.29 10.95 -5.94
C LEU A 33 22.68 10.56 -4.50
N HIS A 34 22.33 9.34 -4.11
CA HIS A 34 22.80 8.77 -2.85
C HIS A 34 24.11 8.02 -3.07
N SER A 35 25.08 8.20 -2.18
CA SER A 35 26.32 7.42 -2.21
C SER A 35 26.05 6.03 -1.63
N ALA A 36 26.15 4.99 -2.46
CA ALA A 36 26.04 3.59 -2.06
C ALA A 36 27.41 2.89 -2.20
N ALA A 37 27.49 1.62 -1.83
CA ALA A 37 28.76 0.88 -1.84
C ALA A 37 29.18 0.43 -3.25
N ASP A 38 28.22 0.34 -4.16
CA ASP A 38 28.38 0.02 -5.58
C ASP A 38 28.56 1.28 -6.46
N GLY A 39 28.64 2.47 -5.86
CA GLY A 39 28.63 3.76 -6.57
C GLY A 39 27.40 4.56 -6.19
N HIS A 40 27.03 5.54 -7.03
CA HIS A 40 25.84 6.34 -6.80
C HIS A 40 24.53 5.59 -7.14
N LEU A 41 23.49 5.99 -6.44
CA LEU A 41 22.11 5.54 -6.60
C LEU A 41 21.24 6.73 -6.96
N ALA A 42 20.53 6.63 -8.10
CA ALA A 42 19.46 7.55 -8.48
C ALA A 42 18.11 6.88 -8.30
N ARG A 43 17.12 7.65 -7.88
CA ARG A 43 15.72 7.23 -7.89
C ARG A 43 14.91 8.20 -8.74
N VAL A 44 14.13 7.66 -9.66
CA VAL A 44 13.26 8.48 -10.51
C VAL A 44 11.93 8.77 -9.81
N ARG A 45 11.16 9.73 -10.30
CA ARG A 45 9.82 10.04 -9.77
C ARG A 45 8.80 9.54 -10.79
N LEU A 46 8.01 8.55 -10.40
CA LEU A 46 7.07 7.84 -11.29
C LEU A 46 5.66 7.86 -10.70
N PRO A 47 4.95 9.00 -10.73
CA PRO A 47 3.62 9.13 -10.11
C PRO A 47 2.69 7.99 -10.53
N ALA A 48 2.03 7.35 -9.55
CA ALA A 48 1.21 6.15 -9.74
C ALA A 48 1.94 4.90 -10.29
N GLY A 49 3.26 4.97 -10.49
CA GLY A 49 4.08 3.92 -11.10
C GLY A 49 4.01 3.88 -12.62
N ASP A 50 3.37 4.85 -13.28
CA ASP A 50 3.17 4.86 -14.72
C ASP A 50 4.48 5.26 -15.45
N LEU A 51 4.83 4.50 -16.48
CA LEU A 51 5.94 4.74 -17.39
C LEU A 51 5.50 4.50 -18.82
N THR A 52 5.64 5.48 -19.70
CA THR A 52 5.46 5.23 -21.14
C THR A 52 6.59 4.36 -21.68
N ALA A 53 6.37 3.65 -22.79
CA ALA A 53 7.41 2.84 -23.44
C ALA A 53 8.67 3.68 -23.78
N ARG A 54 8.48 4.93 -24.23
CA ARG A 54 9.59 5.89 -24.44
C ARG A 54 10.38 6.15 -23.16
N GLN A 55 9.70 6.39 -22.04
CA GLN A 55 10.36 6.62 -20.75
C GLN A 55 11.07 5.36 -20.27
N ALA A 56 10.46 4.19 -20.45
CA ALA A 56 11.07 2.91 -20.14
C ALA A 56 12.36 2.70 -20.95
N GLU A 57 12.38 2.97 -22.25
CA GLU A 57 13.59 2.88 -23.07
C GLU A 57 14.67 3.88 -22.62
N ALA A 58 14.29 5.11 -22.25
CA ALA A 58 15.24 6.09 -21.72
C ALA A 58 15.93 5.60 -20.43
N LEU A 59 15.16 4.95 -19.54
CA LEU A 59 15.70 4.35 -18.32
C LEU A 59 16.58 3.13 -18.60
N ALA A 60 16.21 2.28 -19.57
CA ALA A 60 17.06 1.20 -20.04
C ALA A 60 18.40 1.73 -20.56
N GLY A 61 18.38 2.74 -21.44
CA GLY A 61 19.59 3.37 -21.97
C GLY A 61 20.42 4.06 -20.88
N ALA A 62 19.81 4.60 -19.84
CA ALA A 62 20.53 5.16 -18.69
C ALA A 62 21.21 4.05 -17.86
N ALA A 63 20.50 2.96 -17.54
CA ALA A 63 21.05 1.83 -16.79
C ALA A 63 22.20 1.15 -17.54
N ASP A 64 22.06 0.98 -18.85
CA ASP A 64 23.06 0.34 -19.73
C ASP A 64 24.33 1.18 -19.89
N ARG A 65 24.18 2.50 -20.08
CA ARG A 65 25.34 3.37 -20.39
C ARG A 65 25.98 4.04 -19.18
N LEU A 66 25.26 4.15 -18.06
CA LEU A 66 25.70 4.89 -16.88
C LEU A 66 25.72 4.05 -15.61
N GLY A 67 24.88 3.03 -15.52
CA GLY A 67 24.71 2.22 -14.31
C GLY A 67 25.31 0.83 -14.44
N ASP A 68 24.79 -0.08 -13.63
CA ASP A 68 25.20 -1.49 -13.56
C ASP A 68 24.45 -2.41 -14.56
N GLY A 69 23.80 -1.84 -15.58
CA GLY A 69 23.00 -2.58 -16.57
C GLY A 69 21.69 -3.17 -16.03
N HIS A 70 21.25 -2.74 -14.83
CA HIS A 70 20.02 -3.22 -14.21
C HIS A 70 19.14 -2.07 -13.69
N LEU A 71 17.85 -2.34 -13.59
CA LEU A 71 16.90 -1.49 -12.89
C LEU A 71 16.37 -2.22 -11.66
N SER A 72 16.38 -1.54 -10.52
CA SER A 72 15.80 -2.07 -9.28
C SER A 72 14.41 -1.50 -9.05
N LEU A 73 13.42 -2.37 -8.89
CA LEU A 73 12.07 -2.00 -8.47
C LEU A 73 12.00 -1.85 -6.95
N THR A 74 11.26 -0.86 -6.49
CA THR A 74 11.13 -0.51 -5.08
C THR A 74 9.78 -0.91 -4.51
N SER A 75 9.67 -0.98 -3.18
CA SER A 75 8.41 -1.27 -2.49
C SER A 75 7.35 -0.16 -2.55
N ARG A 76 7.54 0.85 -3.42
CA ARG A 76 6.62 1.98 -3.60
C ARG A 76 6.34 2.26 -5.08
N GLY A 77 6.35 1.21 -5.91
CA GLY A 77 6.00 1.32 -7.33
C GLY A 77 6.93 2.27 -8.10
N ASN A 78 8.23 2.19 -7.85
CA ASN A 78 9.21 3.10 -8.42
C ASN A 78 10.50 2.37 -8.83
N ALA A 79 11.33 2.97 -9.67
CA ALA A 79 12.57 2.41 -10.19
C ALA A 79 13.82 3.14 -9.66
N GLU A 80 14.91 2.39 -9.56
CA GLU A 80 16.23 2.85 -9.11
C GLU A 80 17.32 2.44 -10.12
N LEU A 81 18.24 3.37 -10.40
CA LEU A 81 19.48 3.10 -11.12
C LEU A 81 20.64 3.08 -10.12
N ARG A 82 21.50 2.07 -10.25
CA ARG A 82 22.65 1.83 -9.35
C ARG A 82 23.94 1.70 -10.15
N GLY A 83 25.06 1.71 -9.45
CA GLY A 83 26.37 1.62 -10.11
C GLY A 83 26.78 2.89 -10.83
N LEU A 84 26.16 4.03 -10.49
CA LEU A 84 26.39 5.28 -11.19
C LEU A 84 27.76 5.89 -10.78
N PRO A 85 28.61 6.32 -11.72
CA PRO A 85 29.88 6.94 -11.38
C PRO A 85 29.69 8.40 -10.91
N ASP A 86 30.68 8.93 -10.20
CA ASP A 86 30.64 10.26 -9.55
C ASP A 86 30.33 11.42 -10.53
N ASP A 87 30.72 11.28 -11.79
CA ASP A 87 30.61 12.33 -12.83
C ASP A 87 29.34 12.22 -13.70
N CYS A 88 28.49 11.21 -13.48
CA CYS A 88 27.35 10.97 -14.38
C CYS A 88 26.13 11.89 -14.14
N GLY A 89 26.08 12.61 -13.01
CA GLY A 89 24.87 13.29 -12.54
C GLY A 89 24.23 14.21 -13.58
N SER A 90 25.02 15.03 -14.28
CA SER A 90 24.51 15.93 -15.32
C SER A 90 24.00 15.19 -16.55
N ARG A 91 24.66 14.10 -16.95
CA ARG A 91 24.26 13.29 -18.10
C ARG A 91 22.98 12.51 -17.80
N LEU A 92 22.86 11.96 -16.58
CA LEU A 92 21.63 11.32 -16.12
C LEU A 92 20.47 12.33 -16.08
N ALA A 93 20.69 13.51 -15.48
CA ALA A 93 19.68 14.56 -15.41
C ALA A 93 19.17 14.98 -16.79
N ALA A 94 20.06 15.13 -17.78
CA ALA A 94 19.69 15.44 -19.16
C ALA A 94 18.80 14.34 -19.76
N LEU A 95 19.22 13.07 -19.66
CA LEU A 95 18.44 11.93 -20.17
C LEU A 95 17.04 11.86 -19.54
N LEU A 96 16.95 12.05 -18.22
CA LEU A 96 15.67 12.02 -17.52
C LEU A 96 14.78 13.23 -17.88
N ARG A 97 15.35 14.42 -18.04
CA ARG A 97 14.62 15.62 -18.47
C ARG A 97 14.06 15.43 -19.88
N ASP A 98 14.87 14.95 -20.82
CA ASP A 98 14.46 14.74 -22.21
C ASP A 98 13.37 13.66 -22.33
N ALA A 99 13.35 12.69 -21.41
CA ALA A 99 12.30 11.68 -21.32
C ALA A 99 11.04 12.14 -20.55
N GLY A 100 11.04 13.33 -19.95
CA GLY A 100 9.94 13.82 -19.11
C GLY A 100 9.84 13.13 -17.74
N LEU A 101 10.93 12.51 -17.27
CA LEU A 101 11.05 11.85 -15.96
C LEU A 101 11.58 12.77 -14.85
N LEU A 102 11.79 14.05 -15.20
CA LEU A 102 12.16 15.12 -14.28
C LEU A 102 11.23 16.33 -14.51
N PRO A 103 9.93 16.20 -14.18
CA PRO A 103 8.95 17.26 -14.47
C PRO A 103 9.19 18.54 -13.67
N SER A 104 9.84 18.45 -12.50
CA SER A 104 10.25 19.61 -11.72
C SER A 104 11.51 19.30 -10.91
N GLU A 105 12.55 20.11 -11.11
CA GLU A 105 13.82 19.98 -10.38
C GLU A 105 13.67 20.27 -8.89
N ARG A 106 12.74 21.16 -8.52
CA ARG A 106 12.48 21.52 -7.11
C ARG A 106 11.77 20.40 -6.35
N HIS A 107 10.99 19.59 -7.06
CA HIS A 107 10.14 18.54 -6.51
C HIS A 107 10.68 17.13 -6.76
N GLU A 108 11.89 16.99 -7.33
CA GLU A 108 12.47 15.70 -7.71
C GLU A 108 12.62 14.70 -6.54
N ARG A 109 12.67 15.21 -5.32
CA ARG A 109 12.79 14.42 -4.09
C ARG A 109 11.47 13.99 -3.48
N LEU A 110 10.37 14.65 -3.86
CA LEU A 110 9.06 14.21 -3.43
C LEU A 110 8.93 12.74 -3.82
N ARG A 111 8.74 11.89 -2.80
CA ARG A 111 8.57 10.45 -3.03
C ARG A 111 7.40 10.25 -3.99
N ASN A 112 7.46 9.11 -4.67
CA ASN A 112 6.35 8.63 -5.48
C ASN A 112 4.98 8.68 -4.77
N ILE A 113 3.94 9.05 -5.52
CA ILE A 113 2.53 8.87 -5.18
C ILE A 113 2.19 7.42 -5.52
N LEU A 114 1.88 6.61 -4.51
CA LEU A 114 1.53 5.22 -4.73
C LEU A 114 0.04 5.11 -5.00
N ALA A 115 -0.35 4.50 -6.11
CA ALA A 115 -1.75 4.22 -6.43
C ALA A 115 -1.95 2.72 -6.70
N SER A 116 -3.14 2.19 -6.43
CA SER A 116 -3.50 0.79 -6.69
C SER A 116 -3.12 0.38 -8.11
N PRO A 117 -2.17 -0.57 -8.30
CA PRO A 117 -1.67 -0.95 -9.62
C PRO A 117 -2.74 -1.41 -10.60
N LEU A 118 -3.78 -2.08 -10.08
CA LEU A 118 -4.83 -2.71 -10.87
C LEU A 118 -6.04 -1.83 -11.11
N ALA A 119 -6.05 -0.61 -10.57
CA ALA A 119 -7.16 0.31 -10.71
C ALA A 119 -7.54 0.53 -12.18
N GLY A 120 -8.82 0.28 -12.47
CA GLY A 120 -9.42 0.42 -13.80
C GLY A 120 -9.06 -0.67 -14.80
N LEU A 121 -8.28 -1.68 -14.43
CA LEU A 121 -7.88 -2.77 -15.33
C LEU A 121 -8.85 -3.94 -15.35
N ASP A 122 -9.67 -4.07 -14.31
CA ASP A 122 -10.70 -5.08 -14.24
C ASP A 122 -12.10 -4.47 -14.19
N ARG A 123 -13.10 -5.36 -14.19
CA ARG A 123 -14.51 -4.99 -14.19
C ARG A 123 -15.00 -4.34 -12.89
N HIS A 124 -14.22 -4.41 -11.82
CA HIS A 124 -14.68 -4.08 -10.46
C HIS A 124 -14.13 -2.76 -9.94
N THR A 125 -13.04 -2.26 -10.50
CA THR A 125 -12.32 -1.10 -9.95
C THR A 125 -12.52 0.16 -10.79
N PRO A 126 -12.79 1.31 -10.15
CA PRO A 126 -12.82 2.58 -10.85
C PRO A 126 -11.38 3.02 -11.23
N PRO A 127 -11.19 3.70 -12.38
CA PRO A 127 -9.89 4.25 -12.75
C PRO A 127 -9.55 5.56 -12.00
N ASP A 128 -10.48 6.09 -11.20
CA ASP A 128 -10.43 7.41 -10.57
C ASP A 128 -9.10 7.68 -9.84
N VAL A 129 -8.58 6.69 -9.09
CA VAL A 129 -7.32 6.85 -8.36
C VAL A 129 -6.11 7.13 -9.25
N ARG A 130 -6.13 6.67 -10.51
CA ARG A 130 -5.07 6.97 -11.48
C ARG A 130 -5.14 8.41 -11.96
N LEU A 131 -6.36 8.90 -12.19
CA LEU A 131 -6.60 10.31 -12.53
C LEU A 131 -6.26 11.23 -11.35
N TRP A 132 -6.65 10.84 -10.14
CA TRP A 132 -6.31 11.56 -8.92
C TRP A 132 -4.81 11.64 -8.68
N ALA A 133 -4.06 10.55 -8.93
CA ALA A 133 -2.61 10.55 -8.78
C ALA A 133 -1.95 11.55 -9.74
N ARG A 134 -2.39 11.60 -11.00
CA ARG A 134 -1.87 12.55 -12.01
C ARG A 134 -2.19 13.99 -11.63
N GLU A 135 -3.42 14.26 -11.19
CA GLU A 135 -3.81 15.61 -10.78
C GLU A 135 -3.11 16.05 -9.48
N LEU A 136 -2.98 15.16 -8.50
CA LEU A 136 -2.21 15.41 -7.28
C LEU A 136 -0.73 15.70 -7.62
N ASP A 137 -0.16 14.97 -8.58
CA ASP A 137 1.20 15.19 -9.05
C ASP A 137 1.40 16.60 -9.60
N ARG A 138 0.46 17.03 -10.45
CA ARG A 138 0.43 18.36 -11.05
C ARG A 138 0.31 19.44 -9.97
N LEU A 139 -0.61 19.26 -9.03
CA LEU A 139 -0.83 20.19 -7.92
C LEU A 139 0.42 20.32 -7.02
N LEU A 140 1.05 19.19 -6.67
CA LEU A 140 2.30 19.18 -5.90
C LEU A 140 3.40 19.95 -6.61
N CYS A 141 3.57 19.76 -7.92
CA CYS A 141 4.59 20.48 -8.69
C CYS A 141 4.37 22.00 -8.75
N THR A 142 3.16 22.47 -8.45
CA THR A 142 2.81 23.90 -8.39
C THR A 142 2.88 24.49 -6.98
N SER A 143 2.94 23.68 -5.93
CA SER A 143 2.98 24.16 -4.54
C SER A 143 4.41 24.42 -4.09
N GLU A 144 4.72 25.68 -3.75
CA GLU A 144 6.02 26.05 -3.20
C GLU A 144 6.28 25.36 -1.85
N SER A 145 5.26 25.28 -0.99
CA SER A 145 5.33 24.60 0.31
C SER A 145 5.67 23.12 0.15
N ALA A 146 5.10 22.44 -0.85
CA ALA A 146 5.34 21.02 -1.10
C ALA A 146 6.82 20.67 -1.39
N THR A 147 7.67 21.64 -1.77
CA THR A 147 9.11 21.43 -1.92
C THR A 147 9.81 21.02 -0.62
N ALA A 148 9.22 21.34 0.53
CA ALA A 148 9.76 21.01 1.86
C ALA A 148 9.45 19.57 2.30
N LEU A 149 8.55 18.86 1.61
CA LEU A 149 8.23 17.48 1.93
C LEU A 149 9.46 16.57 1.71
N SER A 150 9.75 15.77 2.74
CA SER A 150 10.82 14.78 2.65
C SER A 150 10.49 13.69 1.63
N GLY A 151 11.52 13.09 1.03
CA GLY A 151 11.40 11.85 0.26
C GLY A 151 10.93 10.64 1.09
N ARG A 152 10.63 10.83 2.40
CA ARG A 152 9.95 9.83 3.22
C ARG A 152 8.44 9.99 3.25
N PHE A 153 7.89 11.18 3.04
CA PHE A 153 6.46 11.42 3.02
C PHE A 153 5.81 10.56 1.91
N LEU A 154 4.67 9.93 2.16
CA LEU A 154 4.04 9.00 1.22
C LEU A 154 2.55 9.31 1.06
N PHE A 155 2.15 9.51 -0.17
CA PHE A 155 0.74 9.49 -0.59
C PHE A 155 0.36 8.07 -1.01
N VAL A 156 -0.81 7.60 -0.57
CA VAL A 156 -1.39 6.30 -0.95
C VAL A 156 -2.80 6.52 -1.51
N LEU A 157 -3.05 6.10 -2.74
CA LEU A 157 -4.32 6.22 -3.43
C LEU A 157 -4.85 4.80 -3.73
N ASP A 158 -5.78 4.34 -2.93
CA ASP A 158 -6.34 2.99 -3.00
C ASP A 158 -7.69 2.99 -3.73
N ASP A 159 -7.92 2.04 -4.63
CA ASP A 159 -9.15 1.94 -5.43
C ASP A 159 -10.36 1.36 -4.67
N GLY A 160 -10.20 1.13 -3.36
CA GLY A 160 -11.21 0.58 -2.47
C GLY A 160 -10.97 -0.90 -2.12
N ARG A 161 -10.01 -1.57 -2.79
CA ARG A 161 -9.65 -2.96 -2.49
C ARG A 161 -8.81 -3.11 -1.24
N GLY A 162 -8.10 -2.07 -0.82
CA GLY A 162 -7.15 -2.14 0.28
C GLY A 162 -5.83 -2.82 -0.10
N ASP A 163 -5.49 -2.92 -1.39
CA ASP A 163 -4.24 -3.54 -1.87
C ASP A 163 -3.01 -2.68 -1.53
N VAL A 164 -3.18 -1.35 -1.47
CA VAL A 164 -2.13 -0.40 -1.11
C VAL A 164 -2.44 0.39 0.17
N ALA A 165 -3.70 0.45 0.62
CA ALA A 165 -4.09 1.14 1.85
C ALA A 165 -3.31 0.67 3.08
N ALA A 166 -3.02 -0.64 3.16
CA ALA A 166 -2.26 -1.25 4.25
C ALA A 166 -0.77 -0.83 4.31
N LEU A 167 -0.26 -0.11 3.32
CA LEU A 167 1.12 0.34 3.27
C LEU A 167 1.39 1.57 4.16
N GLY A 168 0.34 2.19 4.70
CA GLY A 168 0.45 3.28 5.68
C GLY A 168 0.96 4.59 5.08
N GLY A 169 0.13 5.22 4.25
CA GLY A 169 0.39 6.58 3.75
C GLY A 169 0.38 7.62 4.87
N ASP A 170 1.15 8.69 4.71
CA ASP A 170 0.98 9.89 5.57
C ASP A 170 -0.32 10.60 5.22
N VAL A 171 -0.68 10.57 3.93
CA VAL A 171 -1.98 10.98 3.40
C VAL A 171 -2.48 9.86 2.51
N SER A 172 -3.68 9.36 2.79
CA SER A 172 -4.29 8.30 1.99
C SER A 172 -5.64 8.74 1.44
N LEU A 173 -5.93 8.40 0.19
CA LEU A 173 -7.24 8.51 -0.44
C LEU A 173 -7.71 7.11 -0.76
N VAL A 174 -8.86 6.70 -0.25
CA VAL A 174 -9.47 5.41 -0.58
C VAL A 174 -10.74 5.67 -1.36
N ALA A 175 -10.80 5.24 -2.63
CA ALA A 175 -11.99 5.40 -3.45
C ALA A 175 -13.15 4.60 -2.84
N GLU A 176 -14.32 5.24 -2.77
CA GLU A 176 -15.54 4.55 -2.40
C GLU A 176 -16.29 4.17 -3.68
N PRO A 177 -16.79 2.93 -3.78
CA PRO A 177 -17.65 2.55 -4.88
C PRO A 177 -18.83 3.53 -4.94
N THR A 178 -19.09 4.11 -6.10
CA THR A 178 -20.38 4.74 -6.37
C THR A 178 -21.44 3.66 -6.16
N GLY A 179 -22.27 3.80 -5.13
CA GLY A 179 -23.17 2.74 -4.68
C GLY A 179 -23.87 2.04 -5.85
N THR A 180 -23.69 0.72 -5.93
CA THR A 180 -24.52 -0.13 -6.79
C THR A 180 -25.95 -0.08 -6.24
N GLY A 181 -26.82 0.78 -6.78
CA GLY A 181 -28.27 0.67 -6.53
C GLY A 181 -29.04 1.91 -6.09
N ALA A 182 -28.67 3.13 -6.49
CA ALA A 182 -29.69 4.15 -6.70
C ALA A 182 -30.03 4.15 -8.19
N PRO A 183 -31.29 3.92 -8.62
CA PRO A 183 -31.70 4.25 -9.97
C PRO A 183 -31.25 5.69 -10.22
N ALA A 184 -30.62 5.95 -11.37
CA ALA A 184 -30.46 7.33 -11.83
C ALA A 184 -31.84 7.96 -11.74
N ASP A 185 -32.00 8.92 -10.82
CA ASP A 185 -33.26 9.59 -10.60
C ASP A 185 -33.66 10.18 -11.96
N HIS A 186 -34.66 9.57 -12.61
CA HIS A 186 -35.34 10.16 -13.76
C HIS A 186 -36.26 11.27 -13.22
N GLY A 187 -35.63 12.23 -12.55
CA GLY A 187 -36.21 13.44 -12.02
C GLY A 187 -35.65 14.61 -12.82
N ASP A 188 -36.34 14.90 -13.92
CA ASP A 188 -36.25 16.08 -14.77
C ASP A 188 -35.65 17.32 -14.07
N ARG A 189 -34.41 17.66 -14.47
CA ARG A 189 -33.86 19.02 -14.54
C ARG A 189 -32.54 19.01 -15.33
N SER A 190 -32.62 18.60 -16.60
CA SER A 190 -31.50 18.69 -17.55
C SER A 190 -31.72 19.86 -18.50
N GLY A 191 -31.00 20.98 -18.26
CA GLY A 191 -30.62 21.88 -19.34
C GLY A 191 -29.52 21.23 -20.20
N PRO A 192 -29.43 21.50 -21.51
CA PRO A 192 -28.47 20.83 -22.38
C PRO A 192 -27.06 21.37 -22.12
N GLY A 193 -26.14 20.51 -21.67
CA GLY A 193 -24.70 20.83 -21.69
C GLY A 193 -23.82 20.40 -20.51
N HIS A 194 -24.20 19.43 -19.67
CA HIS A 194 -23.25 18.86 -18.69
C HIS A 194 -23.06 17.36 -18.92
N PRO A 195 -21.83 16.89 -19.26
CA PRO A 195 -21.55 15.47 -19.27
C PRO A 195 -21.76 14.90 -17.86
N ALA A 196 -22.25 13.65 -17.76
CA ALA A 196 -22.37 12.92 -16.51
C ALA A 196 -21.07 13.05 -15.71
N ARG A 197 -21.12 13.64 -14.51
CA ARG A 197 -19.93 13.97 -13.72
C ARG A 197 -19.27 12.64 -13.28
N PRO A 198 -18.10 12.27 -13.80
CA PRO A 198 -17.34 11.16 -13.24
C PRO A 198 -16.77 11.64 -11.91
N GLY A 199 -16.88 10.83 -10.89
CA GLY A 199 -16.25 11.10 -9.60
C GLY A 199 -17.04 10.46 -8.50
N GLY A 200 -16.63 9.24 -8.12
CA GLY A 200 -17.01 8.68 -6.82
C GLY A 200 -16.56 9.58 -5.66
N SER A 201 -16.82 9.18 -4.43
CA SER A 201 -16.20 9.83 -3.27
C SER A 201 -14.87 9.17 -2.91
N ALA A 202 -14.06 9.86 -2.14
CA ALA A 202 -12.83 9.34 -1.56
C ALA A 202 -12.83 9.56 -0.04
N LEU A 203 -12.42 8.55 0.72
CA LEU A 203 -12.06 8.70 2.12
C LEU A 203 -10.62 9.20 2.22
N LEU A 204 -10.45 10.44 2.65
CA LEU A 204 -9.17 11.04 3.02
C LEU A 204 -8.81 10.66 4.46
N ARG A 205 -7.62 10.07 4.64
CA ARG A 205 -7.02 9.70 5.93
C ARG A 205 -5.66 10.36 6.09
N VAL A 206 -5.30 10.70 7.33
CA VAL A 206 -4.00 11.29 7.68
C VAL A 206 -3.30 10.48 8.77
N GLY A 207 -2.10 10.00 8.46
CA GLY A 207 -1.32 9.14 9.35
C GLY A 207 -2.14 7.98 9.91
N ASP A 208 -2.09 7.84 11.24
CA ASP A 208 -2.79 6.79 11.99
C ASP A 208 -4.08 7.31 12.67
N ASP A 209 -4.58 8.51 12.28
CA ASP A 209 -5.83 9.05 12.84
C ASP A 209 -7.00 8.11 12.47
N PRO A 210 -7.82 7.71 13.45
CA PRO A 210 -8.91 6.77 13.21
C PRO A 210 -10.02 7.38 12.34
N ALA A 211 -10.25 8.70 12.43
CA ALA A 211 -11.26 9.41 11.67
C ALA A 211 -10.81 9.64 10.22
N ALA A 212 -11.78 9.74 9.32
CA ALA A 212 -11.57 10.05 7.93
C ALA A 212 -12.50 11.19 7.49
N LEU A 213 -12.18 11.81 6.36
CA LEU A 213 -13.02 12.80 5.71
C LEU A 213 -13.47 12.23 4.36
N ARG A 214 -14.76 12.14 4.13
CA ARG A 214 -15.31 11.82 2.81
C ARG A 214 -15.29 13.08 1.96
N ILE A 215 -14.62 13.02 0.82
CA ILE A 215 -14.40 14.10 -0.14
C ILE A 215 -15.03 13.72 -1.47
N ALA A 216 -15.61 14.67 -2.19
CA ALA A 216 -16.02 14.45 -3.57
C ALA A 216 -14.79 14.13 -4.44
N GLY A 217 -14.88 13.13 -5.32
CA GLY A 217 -13.76 12.68 -6.15
C GLY A 217 -13.02 13.78 -6.90
N PRO A 218 -13.69 14.75 -7.54
CA PRO A 218 -13.02 15.88 -8.18
C PRO A 218 -12.15 16.74 -7.25
N ASP A 219 -12.48 16.79 -5.96
CA ASP A 219 -11.75 17.56 -4.95
C ASP A 219 -10.70 16.73 -4.20
N ALA A 220 -10.71 15.40 -4.35
CA ALA A 220 -9.82 14.49 -3.62
C ALA A 220 -8.33 14.82 -3.77
N PRO A 221 -7.78 15.12 -4.97
CA PRO A 221 -6.39 15.54 -5.13
C PRO A 221 -6.04 16.83 -4.38
N ARG A 222 -6.94 17.83 -4.45
CA ARG A 222 -6.77 19.11 -3.75
C ARG A 222 -6.82 18.93 -2.23
N ALA A 223 -7.69 18.05 -1.76
CA ALA A 223 -7.77 17.71 -0.34
C ALA A 223 -6.51 17.01 0.17
N ALA A 224 -5.93 16.10 -0.62
CA ALA A 224 -4.66 15.45 -0.30
C ALA A 224 -3.48 16.43 -0.24
N LEU A 225 -3.39 17.38 -1.18
CA LEU A 225 -2.39 18.45 -1.11
C LEU A 225 -2.58 19.30 0.17
N THR A 226 -3.82 19.69 0.46
CA THR A 226 -4.15 20.50 1.66
C THR A 226 -3.73 19.77 2.94
N ALA A 227 -3.94 18.46 3.03
CA ALA A 227 -3.49 17.65 4.16
C ALA A 227 -1.97 17.62 4.30
N ALA A 228 -1.23 17.55 3.19
CA ALA A 228 0.24 17.59 3.20
C ALA A 228 0.79 18.96 3.60
N GLU A 229 0.16 20.05 3.15
CA GLU A 229 0.53 21.41 3.58
C GLU A 229 0.19 21.67 5.05
N ALA A 230 -0.91 21.08 5.54
CA ALA A 230 -1.24 21.08 6.97
C ALA A 230 -0.18 20.33 7.78
N PHE A 231 0.29 19.16 7.31
CA PHE A 231 1.41 18.44 7.93
C PHE A 231 2.66 19.33 8.03
N LEU A 232 3.06 19.99 6.94
CA LEU A 232 4.24 20.85 6.94
C LEU A 232 4.13 21.99 7.95
N SER A 233 2.96 22.65 7.99
CA SER A 233 2.68 23.72 8.96
C SER A 233 2.79 23.22 10.40
N THR A 234 2.26 22.02 10.67
CA THR A 234 2.31 21.41 12.01
C THR A 234 3.72 20.97 12.40
N ALA A 235 4.49 20.42 11.45
CA ALA A 235 5.87 19.99 11.67
C ALA A 235 6.83 21.18 11.89
N GLU A 236 6.56 22.30 11.23
CA GLU A 236 7.26 23.56 11.48
C GLU A 236 6.92 24.11 12.87
N ALA A 237 5.64 24.16 13.22
CA ALA A 237 5.19 24.63 14.53
C ALA A 237 5.70 23.78 15.70
N SER A 238 5.80 22.46 15.51
CA SER A 238 6.36 21.56 16.54
C SER A 238 7.87 21.72 16.70
N GLY A 239 8.57 22.25 15.69
CA GLY A 239 10.02 22.37 15.72
C GLY A 239 10.73 21.01 15.86
N THR A 240 10.13 19.91 15.41
CA THR A 240 10.74 18.57 15.58
C THR A 240 11.52 18.11 14.35
N GLY A 241 11.26 18.73 13.19
CA GLY A 241 11.82 18.31 11.90
C GLY A 241 11.24 16.99 11.40
N ALA A 242 9.99 16.66 11.79
CA ALA A 242 9.30 15.44 11.38
C ALA A 242 9.24 15.31 9.85
N TRP A 243 9.49 14.10 9.33
CA TRP A 243 9.39 13.78 7.90
C TRP A 243 8.13 12.98 7.54
N ARG A 244 7.40 12.51 8.56
CA ARG A 244 6.21 11.67 8.48
C ARG A 244 5.18 12.16 9.49
N VAL A 245 3.90 11.95 9.23
CA VAL A 245 2.81 12.37 10.14
C VAL A 245 2.96 11.70 11.51
N ARG A 246 3.23 10.40 11.54
CA ARG A 246 3.46 9.62 12.77
C ARG A 246 4.70 10.02 13.59
N GLU A 247 5.58 10.84 13.03
CA GLU A 247 6.75 11.36 13.73
C GLU A 247 6.41 12.66 14.50
N LEU A 248 5.21 13.24 14.32
CA LEU A 248 4.77 14.41 15.06
C LEU A 248 4.55 14.07 16.55
N PRO A 249 4.93 14.96 17.48
CA PRO A 249 4.70 14.75 18.90
C PRO A 249 3.20 14.82 19.21
N ALA A 250 2.77 14.17 20.30
CA ALA A 250 1.35 14.05 20.65
C ALA A 250 0.62 15.40 20.75
N GLY A 251 1.29 16.45 21.25
CA GLY A 251 0.73 17.81 21.33
C GLY A 251 0.57 18.53 19.99
N HIS A 252 1.17 18.00 18.92
CA HIS A 252 1.09 18.52 17.55
C HIS A 252 0.64 17.43 16.58
N ALA A 253 -0.17 16.46 17.02
CA ALA A 253 -0.68 15.42 16.14
C ALA A 253 -1.54 16.04 15.01
N LEU A 254 -1.28 15.67 13.76
CA LEU A 254 -2.15 16.04 12.65
C LEU A 254 -3.38 15.12 12.64
N THR A 255 -4.56 15.71 12.83
CA THR A 255 -5.83 14.97 12.90
C THR A 255 -6.72 15.24 11.70
N ALA A 256 -7.69 14.35 11.44
CA ALA A 256 -8.71 14.58 10.41
C ALA A 256 -9.47 15.89 10.67
N ARG A 257 -9.69 16.25 11.96
CA ARG A 257 -10.34 17.51 12.34
C ARG A 257 -9.51 18.74 12.00
N GLY A 258 -8.20 18.70 12.26
CA GLY A 258 -7.30 19.80 11.89
C GLY A 258 -7.23 20.00 10.37
N VAL A 259 -7.25 18.91 9.60
CA VAL A 259 -7.31 18.97 8.14
C VAL A 259 -8.64 19.54 7.65
N ALA A 260 -9.76 19.12 8.24
CA ALA A 260 -11.09 19.63 7.92
C ALA A 260 -11.18 21.17 8.04
N GLU A 261 -10.57 21.78 9.06
CA GLU A 261 -10.51 23.23 9.21
C GLU A 261 -9.79 23.91 8.03
N ARG A 262 -8.66 23.33 7.58
CA ARG A 262 -7.92 23.80 6.41
C ARG A 262 -8.73 23.65 5.12
N LEU A 263 -9.45 22.54 4.97
CA LEU A 263 -10.32 22.30 3.81
C LEU A 263 -11.47 23.29 3.72
N ARG A 264 -12.12 23.66 4.85
CA ARG A 264 -13.15 24.72 4.86
C ARG A 264 -12.58 26.04 4.34
N GLY A 265 -11.40 26.42 4.82
CA GLY A 265 -10.71 27.64 4.36
C GLY A 265 -10.35 27.59 2.87
N ALA A 266 -10.07 26.40 2.34
CA ALA A 266 -9.79 26.16 0.93
C ALA A 266 -11.05 25.99 0.05
N GLY A 267 -12.26 26.05 0.62
CA GLY A 267 -13.52 25.89 -0.09
C GLY A 267 -13.82 24.45 -0.55
N VAL A 268 -13.18 23.45 0.06
CA VAL A 268 -13.40 22.02 -0.27
C VAL A 268 -14.46 21.45 0.67
N GLY A 269 -15.53 20.89 0.10
CA GLY A 269 -16.59 20.22 0.86
C GLY A 269 -16.14 18.86 1.38
N PHE A 270 -16.60 18.49 2.58
CA PHE A 270 -16.31 17.20 3.19
C PHE A 270 -17.41 16.77 4.17
N GLU A 271 -17.45 15.47 4.44
CA GLU A 271 -18.23 14.85 5.51
C GLU A 271 -17.28 14.09 6.46
N PHE A 272 -17.48 14.21 7.77
CA PHE A 272 -16.70 13.43 8.73
C PHE A 272 -17.18 11.99 8.80
N VAL A 273 -16.23 11.06 8.79
CA VAL A 273 -16.47 9.63 8.98
C VAL A 273 -15.71 9.18 10.23
N ALA A 274 -16.44 8.76 11.26
CA ALA A 274 -15.84 8.26 12.49
C ALA A 274 -15.08 6.95 12.24
N GLY A 275 -13.91 6.79 12.87
CA GLY A 275 -13.16 5.54 12.85
C GLY A 275 -13.84 4.46 13.70
N ALA A 276 -13.78 3.22 13.24
CA ALA A 276 -14.20 2.07 14.05
C ALA A 276 -13.19 1.83 15.18
N THR A 277 -13.32 2.57 16.27
CA THR A 277 -12.70 2.24 17.55
C THR A 277 -13.68 2.60 18.66
N ASP A 278 -14.04 1.56 19.41
CA ASP A 278 -14.84 1.51 20.64
C ASP A 278 -16.37 1.68 20.53
N VAL A 279 -17.05 0.54 20.68
CA VAL A 279 -18.32 0.47 21.40
C VAL A 279 -18.07 1.09 22.77
N VAL A 280 -18.46 2.35 22.95
CA VAL A 280 -18.58 2.94 24.28
C VAL A 280 -19.75 2.23 24.96
N VAL A 281 -19.42 1.40 25.95
CA VAL A 281 -20.38 0.96 26.96
C VAL A 281 -21.02 2.23 27.54
N ALA A 282 -22.34 2.32 27.44
CA ALA A 282 -23.10 3.44 27.99
C ALA A 282 -22.67 3.72 29.43
N ALA A 283 -22.16 4.92 29.68
CA ALA A 283 -22.08 5.51 31.01
C ALA A 283 -23.06 6.70 31.02
N ASP A 284 -24.18 6.46 31.68
CA ASP A 284 -25.18 7.36 32.25
C ASP A 284 -25.16 8.84 31.83
N VAL A 285 -26.14 9.20 31.01
CA VAL A 285 -26.67 10.57 30.88
C VAL A 285 -27.52 10.90 32.10
N ALA A 286 -26.89 11.42 33.15
CA ALA A 286 -27.58 12.09 34.24
C ALA A 286 -26.67 13.07 35.00
N ASP A 287 -26.07 14.06 34.34
CA ASP A 287 -25.77 15.36 34.99
C ASP A 287 -25.31 16.43 33.98
N ALA A 288 -26.26 17.03 33.26
CA ALA A 288 -26.00 18.24 32.46
C ALA A 288 -27.24 19.16 32.35
N ALA A 289 -28.16 19.09 33.32
CA ALA A 289 -29.34 19.94 33.39
C ALA A 289 -29.25 21.03 34.48
N GLN A 290 -28.17 21.09 35.27
CA GLN A 290 -28.12 21.92 36.48
C GLN A 290 -27.31 23.23 36.37
N VAL A 291 -26.88 23.69 35.18
CA VAL A 291 -26.01 24.89 35.04
C VAL A 291 -26.62 26.01 34.17
N ALA A 292 -27.88 25.91 33.73
CA ALA A 292 -28.54 26.98 32.97
C ALA A 292 -29.79 27.53 33.67
N GLY A 293 -29.71 27.72 34.98
CA GLY A 293 -30.80 28.19 35.83
C GLY A 293 -30.40 29.31 36.78
N ALA A 294 -29.79 30.38 36.27
CA ALA A 294 -29.72 31.64 37.00
C ALA A 294 -29.54 32.81 36.02
N GLU A 295 -30.30 33.88 36.27
CA GLU A 295 -30.19 35.23 35.69
C GLU A 295 -30.96 35.51 34.39
N ALA A 296 -32.26 35.79 34.56
CA ALA A 296 -32.88 36.99 33.95
C ALA A 296 -34.19 37.31 34.69
N ARG A 297 -34.12 38.22 35.67
CA ARG A 297 -35.31 38.85 36.27
C ARG A 297 -35.70 40.09 35.46
N ALA A 298 -37.00 40.22 35.31
CA ALA A 298 -37.78 41.24 34.63
C ALA A 298 -37.35 42.70 34.84
N SER A 299 -37.46 43.48 33.76
CA SER A 299 -37.89 44.87 33.81
C SER A 299 -38.81 45.16 32.62
N ASP A 300 -39.86 45.90 32.93
CA ASP A 300 -41.15 46.03 32.25
C ASP A 300 -41.16 47.37 31.48
N GLU A 301 -41.27 47.36 30.15
CA GLU A 301 -41.70 48.52 29.34
C GLU A 301 -42.20 48.09 27.94
N PRO A 302 -43.21 48.76 27.34
CA PRO A 302 -43.93 48.24 26.17
C PRO A 302 -43.31 48.69 24.84
N VAL A 303 -43.09 47.74 23.92
CA VAL A 303 -42.67 47.99 22.53
C VAL A 303 -43.84 47.75 21.55
N ALA A 304 -43.98 48.69 20.60
CA ALA A 304 -45.05 48.80 19.60
C ALA A 304 -45.14 47.64 18.57
N PRO A 305 -46.30 47.42 17.92
CA PRO A 305 -46.56 46.23 17.10
C PRO A 305 -46.04 46.37 15.66
N GLY A 306 -45.32 45.36 15.15
CA GLY A 306 -44.97 45.33 13.72
C GLY A 306 -43.88 44.38 13.24
N SER A 307 -43.76 43.13 13.73
CA SER A 307 -42.93 42.09 13.07
C SER A 307 -43.44 40.67 13.37
N PRO A 308 -43.38 39.72 12.40
CA PRO A 308 -44.01 38.40 12.51
C PRO A 308 -43.22 37.43 13.40
N PRO A 309 -43.88 36.40 13.97
CA PRO A 309 -43.28 35.52 14.98
C PRO A 309 -42.50 34.38 14.30
N TYR A 310 -41.21 34.27 14.58
CA TYR A 310 -40.51 32.99 14.53
C TYR A 310 -40.03 32.66 15.94
N SER A 311 -40.67 31.66 16.56
CA SER A 311 -40.38 31.25 17.92
C SER A 311 -39.05 30.50 17.99
N ALA A 312 -38.22 30.86 18.96
CA ALA A 312 -36.95 30.18 19.29
C ALA A 312 -37.11 28.70 19.70
N SER A 313 -38.35 28.17 19.72
CA SER A 313 -38.68 26.77 19.96
C SER A 313 -38.44 25.87 18.73
N ALA A 314 -38.52 26.40 17.51
CA ALA A 314 -38.32 25.59 16.30
C ALA A 314 -36.85 25.20 16.08
N LEU A 315 -35.90 26.07 16.42
CA LEU A 315 -34.47 25.81 16.30
C LEU A 315 -33.95 24.80 17.34
N ALA A 316 -34.50 24.82 18.57
CA ALA A 316 -34.14 23.85 19.60
C ALA A 316 -34.63 22.43 19.27
N THR A 317 -35.80 22.31 18.63
CA THR A 317 -36.37 21.00 18.25
C THR A 317 -35.65 20.41 17.03
N SER A 318 -35.18 21.24 16.08
CA SER A 318 -34.33 20.78 14.98
C SER A 318 -32.93 20.34 15.44
N ALA A 319 -32.39 20.94 16.51
CA ALA A 319 -31.10 20.54 17.09
C ALA A 319 -31.17 19.18 17.83
N LEU A 320 -32.28 18.87 18.51
CA LEU A 320 -32.47 17.55 19.14
C LEU A 320 -32.90 16.45 18.15
N ALA A 321 -33.60 16.78 17.07
CA ALA A 321 -33.91 15.82 16.00
C ALA A 321 -32.67 15.43 15.17
N ALA A 322 -31.68 16.33 15.05
CA ALA A 322 -30.37 15.99 14.47
C ALA A 322 -29.52 15.07 15.38
N ALA A 323 -29.85 14.99 16.68
CA ALA A 323 -29.16 14.14 17.65
C ALA A 323 -29.76 12.72 17.76
N SER A 324 -30.80 12.40 16.99
CA SER A 324 -31.51 11.11 17.04
C SER A 324 -31.71 10.44 15.68
N ALA A 325 -31.04 10.94 14.63
CA ALA A 325 -30.91 10.19 13.38
C ALA A 325 -30.02 8.95 13.62
N PRO A 326 -30.41 7.75 13.13
CA PRO A 326 -29.60 6.56 13.29
C PRO A 326 -28.21 6.83 12.71
N TYR A 327 -27.18 6.63 13.54
CA TYR A 327 -25.77 6.74 13.16
C TYR A 327 -25.56 6.14 11.78
N ALA A 328 -25.08 6.97 10.85
CA ALA A 328 -24.63 6.51 9.54
C ALA A 328 -23.71 5.32 9.75
N THR A 329 -24.09 4.19 9.16
CA THR A 329 -23.40 2.92 9.24
C THR A 329 -21.91 3.16 8.99
N THR A 330 -21.09 2.94 10.03
CA THR A 330 -19.63 2.91 9.92
C THR A 330 -19.27 2.01 8.75
N THR A 331 -18.69 2.57 7.69
CA THR A 331 -18.10 1.77 6.62
C THR A 331 -16.84 1.17 7.23
N PRO A 332 -16.79 -0.16 7.51
CA PRO A 332 -15.60 -0.77 8.07
C PRO A 332 -14.43 -0.54 7.12
N TYR A 333 -13.22 -0.46 7.68
CA TYR A 333 -11.97 -0.45 6.90
C TYR A 333 -12.05 -1.59 5.86
N PRO A 334 -11.80 -1.34 4.56
CA PRO A 334 -11.76 -2.43 3.60
C PRO A 334 -10.73 -3.43 4.10
N THR A 335 -11.15 -4.67 4.37
CA THR A 335 -10.26 -5.72 4.85
C THR A 335 -9.06 -5.79 3.91
N PRO A 336 -7.82 -5.56 4.41
CA PRO A 336 -6.64 -5.60 3.57
C PRO A 336 -6.60 -6.91 2.79
N VAL A 337 -6.48 -6.82 1.48
CA VAL A 337 -6.20 -8.00 0.67
C VAL A 337 -4.83 -8.52 1.12
N PRO A 338 -4.68 -9.82 1.42
CA PRO A 338 -3.39 -10.38 1.80
C PRO A 338 -2.33 -10.01 0.77
N TYR A 339 -1.14 -9.63 1.22
CA TYR A 339 -0.05 -9.17 0.34
C TYR A 339 0.25 -10.13 -0.83
N ALA A 340 0.16 -11.44 -0.59
CA ALA A 340 0.37 -12.48 -1.62
C ALA A 340 -0.73 -12.52 -2.69
N ASP A 341 -1.94 -12.11 -2.36
CA ASP A 341 -3.07 -12.10 -3.28
C ASP A 341 -3.06 -10.82 -4.13
N SER A 342 -2.67 -9.68 -3.53
CA SER A 342 -2.46 -8.42 -4.25
C SER A 342 -1.29 -8.46 -5.25
N SER A 343 -0.32 -9.34 -5.01
CA SER A 343 0.91 -9.45 -5.80
C SER A 343 0.94 -10.59 -6.81
N ALA A 344 -0.15 -11.35 -6.93
CA ALA A 344 -0.22 -12.50 -7.83
C ALA A 344 0.15 -12.13 -9.28
N PRO A 345 1.18 -12.76 -9.88
CA PRO A 345 1.47 -12.61 -11.29
C PRO A 345 0.50 -13.43 -12.15
N GLY A 346 0.40 -13.09 -13.43
CA GLY A 346 -0.43 -13.76 -14.42
C GLY A 346 -1.26 -12.80 -15.27
N ILE A 347 -2.29 -13.34 -15.90
CA ILE A 347 -3.26 -12.57 -16.69
C ILE A 347 -4.32 -11.99 -15.77
N ILE A 348 -4.60 -10.70 -15.96
CA ILE A 348 -5.70 -9.99 -15.32
C ILE A 348 -6.79 -9.82 -16.37
N GLU A 349 -7.99 -10.33 -16.07
CA GLU A 349 -9.15 -10.22 -16.95
C GLU A 349 -9.82 -8.84 -16.78
N GLY A 350 -9.83 -8.08 -17.87
CA GLY A 350 -10.45 -6.77 -17.97
C GLY A 350 -11.88 -6.81 -18.52
N ARG A 351 -12.38 -5.64 -18.92
CA ARG A 351 -13.67 -5.50 -19.61
C ARG A 351 -13.48 -5.75 -21.10
N ASP A 352 -14.54 -6.22 -21.75
CA ASP A 352 -14.65 -6.31 -23.21
C ASP A 352 -13.51 -7.07 -23.89
N GLY A 353 -12.96 -8.09 -23.21
CA GLY A 353 -11.88 -8.94 -23.73
C GLY A 353 -10.47 -8.33 -23.62
N VAL A 354 -10.35 -7.12 -23.07
CA VAL A 354 -9.05 -6.50 -22.75
C VAL A 354 -8.44 -7.22 -21.54
N ARG A 355 -7.12 -7.43 -21.58
CA ARG A 355 -6.33 -8.09 -20.55
C ARG A 355 -5.18 -7.19 -20.11
N ALA A 356 -4.68 -7.45 -18.92
CA ALA A 356 -3.38 -6.97 -18.50
C ALA A 356 -2.49 -8.14 -18.08
N LEU A 357 -1.18 -7.96 -18.18
CA LEU A 357 -0.20 -8.91 -17.65
C LEU A 357 0.39 -8.35 -16.37
N SER A 358 0.36 -9.10 -15.27
CA SER A 358 1.08 -8.81 -14.04
C SER A 358 2.29 -9.74 -13.98
N VAL A 359 3.49 -9.18 -13.90
CA VAL A 359 4.73 -9.98 -13.77
C VAL A 359 5.62 -9.42 -12.67
N LEU A 360 6.38 -10.29 -12.00
CA LEU A 360 7.30 -9.87 -10.94
C LEU A 360 8.75 -9.99 -11.39
N ALA A 361 9.59 -9.08 -10.89
CA ALA A 361 11.02 -9.15 -11.06
C ALA A 361 11.62 -10.00 -9.94
N PRO A 362 12.38 -11.07 -10.25
CA PRO A 362 13.13 -11.80 -9.23
C PRO A 362 13.97 -10.85 -8.36
N LEU A 363 13.71 -10.87 -7.05
CA LEU A 363 14.35 -10.01 -6.04
C LEU A 363 14.25 -8.49 -6.35
N GLY A 364 13.27 -8.10 -7.17
CA GLY A 364 13.07 -6.73 -7.61
C GLY A 364 14.15 -6.17 -8.51
N ARG A 365 14.90 -6.99 -9.24
CA ARG A 365 15.96 -6.53 -10.15
C ARG A 365 15.71 -7.05 -11.56
N LEU A 366 15.71 -6.12 -12.52
CA LEU A 366 15.51 -6.41 -13.94
C LEU A 366 16.78 -6.08 -14.70
N SER A 367 17.19 -6.97 -15.60
CA SER A 367 18.20 -6.62 -16.61
C SER A 367 17.62 -5.62 -17.60
N VAL A 368 18.49 -4.85 -18.26
CA VAL A 368 18.08 -3.97 -19.37
C VAL A 368 17.34 -4.75 -20.47
N ALA A 369 17.73 -6.00 -20.75
CA ALA A 369 17.04 -6.83 -21.75
C ALA A 369 15.60 -7.16 -21.34
N GLN A 370 15.37 -7.57 -20.09
CA GLN A 370 14.02 -7.84 -19.56
C GLN A 370 13.17 -6.57 -19.57
N TRP A 371 13.76 -5.44 -19.19
CA TRP A 371 13.08 -4.15 -19.18
C TRP A 371 12.67 -3.70 -20.58
N ARG A 372 13.58 -3.82 -21.56
CA ARG A 372 13.30 -3.53 -22.98
C ARG A 372 12.21 -4.43 -23.55
N LEU A 373 12.22 -5.72 -23.20
CA LEU A 373 11.16 -6.64 -23.61
C LEU A 373 9.80 -6.20 -23.09
N LEU A 374 9.70 -5.83 -21.80
CA LEU A 374 8.46 -5.31 -21.22
C LEU A 374 7.97 -4.05 -21.95
N ALA A 375 8.88 -3.10 -22.20
CA ALA A 375 8.56 -1.87 -22.94
C ALA A 375 8.09 -2.16 -24.37
N ALA A 376 8.72 -3.12 -25.06
CA ALA A 376 8.33 -3.55 -26.40
C ALA A 376 6.95 -4.22 -26.42
N VAL A 377 6.64 -5.08 -25.44
CA VAL A 377 5.30 -5.69 -25.31
C VAL A 377 4.25 -4.62 -25.04
N ALA A 378 4.54 -3.65 -24.17
CA ALA A 378 3.61 -2.56 -23.88
C ALA A 378 3.32 -1.69 -25.12
N GLU A 379 4.34 -1.38 -25.92
CA GLU A 379 4.21 -0.57 -27.13
C GLU A 379 3.50 -1.32 -28.27
N ALA A 380 3.84 -2.59 -28.48
CA ALA A 380 3.35 -3.35 -29.62
C ALA A 380 1.92 -3.88 -29.43
N ASP A 381 1.59 -4.35 -28.23
CA ASP A 381 0.36 -5.10 -27.97
C ASP A 381 -0.45 -4.56 -26.79
N GLY A 382 0.03 -3.53 -26.09
CA GLY A 382 -0.65 -2.93 -24.93
C GLY A 382 -0.97 -1.44 -25.13
N ASP A 383 -1.20 -0.74 -24.01
CA ASP A 383 -1.52 0.70 -24.02
C ASP A 383 -0.28 1.62 -24.13
N GLY A 384 0.91 1.08 -24.45
CA GLY A 384 2.17 1.84 -24.47
C GLY A 384 2.69 2.26 -23.09
N VAL A 385 2.16 1.66 -22.01
CA VAL A 385 2.49 2.01 -20.61
C VAL A 385 2.88 0.78 -19.80
N LEU A 386 3.90 0.92 -18.96
CA LEU A 386 4.23 0.01 -17.87
C LEU A 386 3.78 0.62 -16.54
N ARG A 387 3.20 -0.20 -15.66
CA ARG A 387 2.78 0.23 -14.31
C ARG A 387 3.57 -0.52 -13.25
N LEU A 388 4.44 0.19 -12.53
CA LEU A 388 5.27 -0.39 -11.47
C LEU A 388 4.46 -0.59 -10.20
N THR A 389 4.67 -1.71 -9.53
CA THR A 389 3.92 -2.10 -8.33
C THR A 389 4.76 -1.99 -7.06
N PRO A 390 4.14 -1.80 -5.87
CA PRO A 390 4.86 -1.78 -4.60
C PRO A 390 5.33 -3.17 -4.14
N TRP A 391 5.01 -4.23 -4.88
CA TRP A 391 5.50 -5.59 -4.67
C TRP A 391 6.59 -5.98 -5.68
N ARG A 392 7.27 -4.99 -6.28
CA ARG A 392 8.41 -5.19 -7.20
C ARG A 392 8.02 -5.95 -8.47
N GLY A 393 6.82 -5.67 -8.96
CA GLY A 393 6.33 -6.14 -10.25
C GLY A 393 6.05 -5.00 -11.22
N ILE A 394 5.65 -5.40 -12.41
CA ILE A 394 5.23 -4.53 -13.51
C ILE A 394 3.92 -5.08 -14.07
N VAL A 395 2.96 -4.19 -14.28
CA VAL A 395 1.73 -4.48 -15.01
C VAL A 395 1.79 -3.87 -16.40
N VAL A 396 1.47 -4.67 -17.42
CA VAL A 396 1.31 -4.25 -18.82
C VAL A 396 -0.17 -4.30 -19.17
N PRO A 397 -0.88 -3.15 -19.26
CA PRO A 397 -2.30 -3.09 -19.59
C PRO A 397 -2.55 -3.05 -21.10
N GLY A 398 -3.80 -3.31 -21.49
CA GLY A 398 -4.28 -3.05 -22.86
C GLY A 398 -4.13 -4.20 -23.85
N LEU A 399 -3.76 -5.40 -23.39
CA LEU A 399 -3.56 -6.53 -24.29
C LEU A 399 -4.88 -7.11 -24.76
N SER A 400 -4.92 -7.58 -26.01
CA SER A 400 -6.04 -8.38 -26.48
C SER A 400 -6.02 -9.78 -25.87
N ALA A 401 -7.19 -10.41 -25.90
CA ALA A 401 -7.36 -11.78 -25.43
C ALA A 401 -6.39 -12.77 -26.12
N GLU A 402 -6.22 -12.61 -27.42
CA GLU A 402 -5.50 -13.53 -28.30
C GLU A 402 -4.00 -13.53 -28.04
N VAL A 403 -3.42 -12.36 -27.76
CA VAL A 403 -1.96 -12.19 -27.63
C VAL A 403 -1.45 -12.33 -26.20
N ALA A 404 -2.29 -12.07 -25.20
CA ALA A 404 -1.89 -12.02 -23.79
C ALA A 404 -1.18 -13.29 -23.32
N ALA A 405 -1.70 -14.47 -23.65
CA ALA A 405 -1.10 -15.74 -23.24
C ALA A 405 0.26 -16.01 -23.91
N ALA A 406 0.43 -15.58 -25.16
CA ALA A 406 1.70 -15.73 -25.87
C ALA A 406 2.77 -14.80 -25.28
N ARG A 407 2.42 -13.53 -25.04
CA ARG A 407 3.32 -12.56 -24.41
C ARG A 407 3.68 -12.94 -22.97
N LEU A 408 2.74 -13.50 -22.20
CA LEU A 408 3.06 -13.99 -20.86
C LEU A 408 4.10 -15.11 -20.89
N ARG A 409 4.00 -16.06 -21.86
CA ARG A 409 5.02 -17.12 -22.03
C ARG A 409 6.38 -16.57 -22.46
N GLU A 410 6.40 -15.55 -23.32
CA GLU A 410 7.64 -14.88 -23.73
C GLU A 410 8.32 -14.19 -22.54
N LEU A 411 7.56 -13.46 -21.72
CA LEU A 411 8.05 -12.84 -20.50
C LEU A 411 8.58 -13.88 -19.50
N ALA A 412 7.89 -15.01 -19.36
CA ALA A 412 8.36 -16.14 -18.55
C ALA A 412 9.70 -16.69 -19.08
N GLY A 413 9.83 -16.85 -20.40
CA GLY A 413 11.07 -17.28 -21.06
C GLY A 413 12.24 -16.31 -20.85
N ALA A 414 11.96 -15.02 -20.62
CA ALA A 414 12.95 -14.01 -20.25
C ALA A 414 13.31 -14.02 -18.74
N GLY A 415 12.74 -14.94 -17.95
CA GLY A 415 13.02 -15.09 -16.52
C GLY A 415 12.19 -14.19 -15.60
N LEU A 416 11.10 -13.59 -16.11
CA LEU A 416 10.13 -12.89 -15.26
C LEU A 416 9.22 -13.91 -14.57
N ILE A 417 8.72 -13.54 -13.38
CA ILE A 417 7.82 -14.39 -12.62
C ILE A 417 6.40 -14.12 -13.11
N THR A 418 5.79 -15.11 -13.74
CA THR A 418 4.46 -15.01 -14.37
C THR A 418 3.42 -15.94 -13.76
N ASP A 419 3.84 -16.83 -12.86
CA ASP A 419 3.03 -17.88 -12.27
C ASP A 419 2.91 -17.66 -10.75
N PRO A 420 1.69 -17.61 -10.18
CA PRO A 420 1.48 -17.40 -8.75
C PRO A 420 2.05 -18.52 -7.88
N ASP A 421 2.24 -19.72 -8.42
CA ASP A 421 2.83 -20.88 -7.74
C ASP A 421 4.36 -20.91 -7.86
N SER A 422 4.97 -19.92 -8.54
CA SER A 422 6.41 -19.80 -8.63
C SER A 422 7.05 -19.69 -7.23
N PRO A 423 8.16 -20.41 -6.96
CA PRO A 423 8.87 -20.28 -5.70
C PRO A 423 9.38 -18.85 -5.46
N TRP A 424 9.53 -18.07 -6.52
CA TRP A 424 10.00 -16.69 -6.46
C TRP A 424 8.94 -15.66 -6.09
N HIS A 425 7.64 -15.95 -6.27
CA HIS A 425 6.54 -14.99 -6.06
C HIS A 425 6.59 -14.37 -4.65
N ARG A 426 6.96 -15.18 -3.65
CA ARG A 426 6.94 -14.78 -2.23
C ARG A 426 8.33 -14.48 -1.66
N ILE A 427 9.36 -14.40 -2.50
CA ILE A 427 10.74 -14.21 -2.06
C ILE A 427 11.22 -12.81 -2.41
N GLY A 428 11.63 -12.06 -1.40
CA GLY A 428 12.26 -10.76 -1.55
C GLY A 428 13.62 -10.72 -0.87
N ALA A 429 14.42 -9.72 -1.23
CA ALA A 429 15.66 -9.43 -0.54
C ALA A 429 15.91 -7.91 -0.57
N CYS A 430 16.64 -7.42 0.44
CA CYS A 430 17.19 -6.08 0.36
C CYS A 430 18.34 -6.04 -0.68
N THR A 431 18.92 -4.85 -0.92
CA THR A 431 20.03 -4.70 -1.88
C THR A 431 21.19 -5.65 -1.63
N GLY A 432 21.51 -5.93 -0.36
CA GLY A 432 22.63 -6.80 0.00
C GLY A 432 24.00 -6.21 -0.33
N ARG A 433 25.05 -7.00 -0.13
CA ARG A 433 26.34 -6.76 -0.80
C ARG A 433 26.20 -7.12 -2.30
N PRO A 434 27.02 -6.53 -3.18
CA PRO A 434 27.98 -5.46 -2.92
C PRO A 434 27.34 -4.07 -2.77
N GLY A 435 26.05 -3.88 -3.09
CA GLY A 435 25.44 -2.55 -3.19
C GLY A 435 25.10 -1.82 -1.89
N CYS A 436 25.25 -2.46 -0.74
CA CYS A 436 25.02 -1.87 0.58
C CYS A 436 26.17 -2.20 1.53
N ALA A 437 26.93 -1.18 1.95
CA ALA A 437 28.04 -1.31 2.89
C ALA A 437 27.62 -1.81 4.29
N LYS A 438 26.32 -1.70 4.63
CA LYS A 438 25.79 -2.22 5.91
C LYS A 438 25.42 -3.69 5.85
N SER A 439 25.32 -4.27 4.66
CA SER A 439 24.97 -5.68 4.50
C SER A 439 26.15 -6.57 4.85
N ARG A 440 25.90 -7.65 5.59
CA ARG A 440 26.93 -8.64 5.96
C ARG A 440 27.26 -9.58 4.80
N THR A 441 26.24 -9.99 4.04
CA THR A 441 26.37 -10.95 2.92
C THR A 441 25.74 -10.41 1.63
N ASP A 442 25.94 -11.14 0.53
CA ASP A 442 25.19 -10.96 -0.71
C ASP A 442 23.87 -11.73 -0.62
N VAL A 443 22.91 -11.16 0.10
CA VAL A 443 21.62 -11.81 0.36
C VAL A 443 20.83 -12.14 -0.92
N ARG A 444 21.13 -11.50 -2.06
CA ARG A 444 20.46 -11.78 -3.32
C ARG A 444 21.03 -13.03 -3.97
N ALA A 445 22.35 -13.18 -3.96
CA ALA A 445 23.00 -14.42 -4.37
C ALA A 445 22.59 -15.59 -3.46
N ASP A 446 22.56 -15.37 -2.13
CA ASP A 446 22.19 -16.38 -1.15
C ASP A 446 20.72 -16.83 -1.32
N ALA A 447 19.79 -15.89 -1.51
CA ALA A 447 18.39 -16.20 -1.81
C ALA A 447 18.23 -16.99 -3.12
N THR A 448 19.00 -16.62 -4.16
CA THR A 448 18.99 -17.31 -5.45
C THR A 448 19.49 -18.74 -5.32
N ALA A 449 20.55 -18.97 -4.56
CA ALA A 449 21.08 -20.30 -4.29
C ALA A 449 20.06 -21.17 -3.54
N ALA A 450 19.37 -20.62 -2.53
CA ALA A 450 18.33 -21.33 -1.79
C ALA A 450 17.18 -21.77 -2.72
N VAL A 451 16.63 -20.84 -3.52
CA VAL A 451 15.52 -21.14 -4.44
C VAL A 451 15.92 -22.17 -5.49
N THR A 452 17.14 -22.07 -6.02
CA THR A 452 17.67 -23.04 -6.98
C THR A 452 17.82 -24.43 -6.36
N ALA A 453 18.12 -24.51 -5.05
CA ALA A 453 18.17 -25.76 -4.29
C ALA A 453 16.78 -26.27 -3.86
N GLY A 454 15.69 -25.58 -4.23
CA GLY A 454 14.32 -25.97 -3.88
C GLY A 454 13.87 -25.54 -2.48
N THR A 455 14.60 -24.63 -1.82
CA THR A 455 14.24 -24.09 -0.50
C THR A 455 13.99 -22.58 -0.56
N SER A 456 13.20 -22.04 0.38
CA SER A 456 13.01 -20.59 0.50
C SER A 456 13.88 -19.95 1.59
N VAL A 457 14.53 -20.78 2.41
CA VAL A 457 15.43 -20.45 3.51
C VAL A 457 16.73 -21.27 3.40
N PRO A 458 17.82 -20.88 4.10
CA PRO A 458 19.07 -21.63 4.07
C PRO A 458 18.89 -23.09 4.53
N VAL A 459 19.55 -24.03 3.85
CA VAL A 459 19.43 -25.49 4.08
C VAL A 459 20.06 -25.94 5.42
N SER A 460 20.95 -25.13 6.00
CA SER A 460 21.62 -25.40 7.27
C SER A 460 21.21 -24.37 8.33
N MET A 461 20.19 -24.65 9.16
CA MET A 461 20.09 -24.27 10.59
C MET A 461 18.66 -24.26 11.20
N SER A 462 18.64 -24.32 12.54
CA SER A 462 17.50 -24.35 13.47
C SER A 462 16.77 -23.00 13.62
N VAL A 463 15.44 -23.05 13.61
CA VAL A 463 14.53 -21.92 13.84
C VAL A 463 14.52 -21.54 15.32
N SER A 464 14.82 -20.28 15.65
CA SER A 464 14.59 -19.70 16.98
C SER A 464 13.38 -18.75 16.93
N GLY A 465 12.51 -18.84 17.93
CA GLY A 465 11.18 -18.21 18.00
C GLY A 465 11.11 -16.68 17.88
N THR A 466 9.86 -16.22 17.92
CA THR A 466 9.32 -14.89 17.56
C THR A 466 10.08 -13.68 18.13
N ASP A 467 10.65 -12.86 17.25
CA ASP A 467 11.03 -11.48 17.57
C ASP A 467 9.77 -10.60 17.41
N THR A 468 9.15 -10.23 18.54
CA THR A 468 8.28 -9.05 18.59
C THR A 468 9.19 -7.83 18.63
N ASP A 469 8.98 -6.88 17.71
CA ASP A 469 9.82 -5.69 17.58
C ASP A 469 9.59 -4.70 18.74
N THR A 470 10.00 -5.02 19.96
CA THR A 470 9.94 -4.12 21.12
C THR A 470 11.11 -4.36 22.06
N GLY A 471 11.75 -3.26 22.49
CA GLY A 471 12.47 -3.21 23.77
C GLY A 471 11.57 -3.65 24.95
N PRO A 472 12.15 -3.87 26.13
CA PRO A 472 11.83 -4.99 27.01
C PRO A 472 10.44 -4.89 27.65
N GLY A 473 9.71 -6.01 27.70
CA GLY A 473 8.57 -6.17 28.62
C GLY A 473 7.49 -7.16 28.20
N PHE A 474 7.54 -8.35 28.81
CA PHE A 474 6.44 -9.28 29.13
C PHE A 474 5.74 -10.12 28.04
N GLY A 475 5.80 -11.45 28.28
CA GLY A 475 4.60 -12.30 28.39
C GLY A 475 4.24 -13.15 27.16
N ALA A 476 4.50 -14.46 27.26
CA ALA A 476 4.38 -15.44 26.19
C ALA A 476 2.96 -16.02 25.99
N GLY A 477 2.66 -16.40 24.75
CA GLY A 477 1.59 -17.32 24.35
C GLY A 477 1.85 -17.81 22.93
N THR A 478 2.21 -19.08 22.75
CA THR A 478 2.69 -19.64 21.47
C THR A 478 1.77 -20.76 20.97
N ASP A 479 1.33 -20.65 19.71
CA ASP A 479 0.96 -21.80 18.87
C ASP A 479 2.04 -21.98 17.78
N PRO A 480 2.56 -23.20 17.55
CA PRO A 480 3.62 -23.42 16.58
C PRO A 480 3.09 -23.46 15.13
N VAL A 481 3.67 -22.62 14.27
CA VAL A 481 3.46 -22.66 12.81
C VAL A 481 4.47 -23.64 12.19
N ARG A 482 3.98 -24.62 11.43
CA ARG A 482 4.79 -25.64 10.75
C ARG A 482 5.38 -25.11 9.44
N LEU A 483 6.69 -25.32 9.22
CA LEU A 483 7.42 -24.92 8.01
C LEU A 483 7.12 -25.84 6.81
N PRO A 484 7.22 -25.33 5.56
CA PRO A 484 7.18 -26.17 4.36
C PRO A 484 8.51 -26.93 4.18
N GLY A 485 8.45 -28.27 4.15
CA GLY A 485 9.60 -29.14 3.83
C GLY A 485 9.89 -30.31 4.78
N GLU A 486 9.19 -30.44 5.92
CA GLU A 486 9.42 -31.58 6.82
C GLU A 486 8.81 -32.89 6.28
N PRO A 487 9.61 -33.96 6.05
CA PRO A 487 9.05 -35.27 5.75
C PRO A 487 8.26 -35.80 6.96
N ARG A 488 7.13 -36.47 6.69
CA ARG A 488 6.33 -37.12 7.74
C ARG A 488 7.22 -38.14 8.47
N PRO A 489 7.29 -38.16 9.81
CA PRO A 489 7.92 -39.27 10.51
C PRO A 489 7.09 -40.53 10.24
N GLY A 490 7.71 -41.53 9.60
CA GLY A 490 7.12 -42.85 9.44
C GLY A 490 6.89 -43.51 10.81
N PRO A 491 5.93 -44.44 10.92
CA PRO A 491 5.66 -45.12 12.17
C PRO A 491 6.89 -45.95 12.59
N LYS A 492 7.29 -45.82 13.86
CA LYS A 492 8.37 -46.61 14.47
C LYS A 492 7.97 -48.11 14.50
N PRO A 493 8.89 -49.05 14.24
CA PRO A 493 8.59 -50.47 14.31
C PRO A 493 8.47 -50.93 15.78
N GLY A 494 7.34 -51.54 16.12
CA GLY A 494 7.17 -52.30 17.38
C GLY A 494 7.65 -53.75 17.22
N PRO A 495 7.98 -54.45 18.32
CA PRO A 495 8.66 -55.74 18.25
C PRO A 495 7.70 -56.93 18.10
N ASN A 496 8.05 -57.79 17.13
CA ASN A 496 7.82 -59.23 16.94
C ASN A 496 6.40 -59.87 16.90
N PRO A 497 6.21 -60.94 16.08
CA PRO A 497 4.90 -61.49 15.70
C PRO A 497 4.50 -62.75 16.48
N GLY A 498 3.20 -63.05 16.47
CA GLY A 498 2.60 -64.33 16.89
C GLY A 498 1.33 -64.62 16.06
N PRO A 499 0.97 -65.89 15.83
CA PRO A 499 0.52 -66.38 14.52
C PRO A 499 -0.98 -66.20 14.23
N GLU A 500 -1.28 -66.06 12.94
CA GLU A 500 -2.60 -66.13 12.33
C GLU A 500 -3.32 -67.46 12.58
N PRO A 501 -4.67 -67.46 12.52
CA PRO A 501 -5.39 -68.57 11.92
C PRO A 501 -6.22 -68.14 10.69
N GLU A 502 -6.12 -69.00 9.69
CA GLU A 502 -6.75 -69.07 8.37
C GLU A 502 -8.31 -69.20 8.39
N PRO A 503 -8.97 -69.10 7.21
CA PRO A 503 -10.29 -68.48 7.03
C PRO A 503 -11.47 -69.46 6.96
N GLY A 504 -12.69 -68.95 7.18
CA GLY A 504 -13.94 -69.68 7.01
C GLY A 504 -15.01 -68.89 6.21
N PRO A 505 -15.90 -69.57 5.45
CA PRO A 505 -16.60 -69.01 4.30
C PRO A 505 -17.93 -68.33 4.67
N GLY A 506 -18.31 -67.32 3.88
CA GLY A 506 -19.55 -66.57 4.06
C GLY A 506 -20.83 -67.28 3.59
N PRO A 507 -21.97 -66.57 3.68
CA PRO A 507 -22.99 -66.62 2.65
C PRO A 507 -23.31 -65.20 2.11
N GLY A 508 -23.67 -65.14 0.82
CA GLY A 508 -23.93 -63.93 0.05
C GLY A 508 -25.28 -63.24 0.29
N PRO A 509 -25.83 -62.54 -0.72
CA PRO A 509 -25.90 -61.08 -0.72
C PRO A 509 -27.28 -60.54 -0.29
N GLY A 510 -27.26 -59.49 0.55
CA GLY A 510 -28.40 -58.62 0.86
C GLY A 510 -28.23 -57.22 0.24
N PRO A 511 -29.32 -56.47 0.03
CA PRO A 511 -29.37 -55.35 -0.91
C PRO A 511 -28.55 -54.15 -0.43
N ARG A 512 -27.84 -53.51 -1.36
CA ARG A 512 -27.07 -52.28 -1.14
C ARG A 512 -27.98 -51.13 -0.66
N PRO A 513 -27.75 -50.54 0.53
CA PRO A 513 -28.18 -49.17 0.77
C PRO A 513 -27.18 -48.21 0.10
N ALA A 514 -27.71 -47.11 -0.42
CA ALA A 514 -27.02 -46.12 -1.23
C ALA A 514 -25.67 -45.69 -0.62
N SER A 515 -24.64 -45.73 -1.47
CA SER A 515 -23.35 -45.09 -1.25
C SER A 515 -23.56 -43.61 -0.93
N GLY A 516 -23.28 -43.21 0.30
CA GLY A 516 -23.03 -41.81 0.64
C GLY A 516 -21.88 -41.26 -0.21
N PRO A 517 -21.81 -39.94 -0.42
CA PRO A 517 -20.74 -39.36 -1.22
C PRO A 517 -19.40 -39.67 -0.55
N GLY A 518 -18.54 -40.37 -1.28
CA GLY A 518 -17.15 -40.56 -0.87
C GLY A 518 -16.45 -39.20 -0.67
N PRO A 519 -15.31 -39.16 0.03
CA PRO A 519 -14.55 -37.94 0.17
C PRO A 519 -14.24 -37.43 -1.24
N GLY A 520 -14.76 -36.25 -1.56
CA GLY A 520 -14.49 -35.59 -2.84
C GLY A 520 -12.99 -35.37 -3.03
N PRO A 521 -12.54 -35.07 -4.25
CA PRO A 521 -11.14 -34.74 -4.48
C PRO A 521 -10.76 -33.63 -3.52
N ASP A 522 -9.75 -33.88 -2.69
CA ASP A 522 -9.16 -32.90 -1.78
C ASP A 522 -8.91 -31.62 -2.57
N ASN A 523 -9.79 -30.64 -2.43
CA ASN A 523 -9.57 -29.29 -2.92
C ASN A 523 -8.47 -28.74 -2.00
N PRO A 524 -7.22 -28.55 -2.46
CA PRO A 524 -6.21 -27.98 -1.60
C PRO A 524 -6.63 -26.54 -1.35
N THR A 525 -7.16 -26.28 -0.16
CA THR A 525 -7.22 -24.93 0.39
C THR A 525 -5.82 -24.33 0.27
N PRO A 526 -5.65 -23.15 -0.35
CA PRO A 526 -4.32 -22.58 -0.54
C PRO A 526 -3.71 -22.35 0.85
N ARG A 527 -2.64 -23.08 1.15
CA ARG A 527 -1.88 -22.87 2.39
C ARG A 527 -1.21 -21.52 2.26
N HIS A 528 -1.68 -20.52 3.02
CA HIS A 528 -1.10 -19.18 3.03
C HIS A 528 0.30 -19.21 3.68
N HIS A 529 1.32 -19.59 2.92
CA HIS A 529 2.71 -19.43 3.31
C HIS A 529 3.08 -17.93 3.34
N LEU A 530 3.62 -17.46 4.46
CA LEU A 530 4.08 -16.08 4.60
C LEU A 530 5.19 -15.76 3.58
N PRO A 531 5.28 -14.50 3.10
CA PRO A 531 6.43 -14.04 2.33
C PRO A 531 7.75 -14.29 3.06
N VAL A 532 8.82 -14.60 2.32
CA VAL A 532 10.17 -14.74 2.86
C VAL A 532 11.01 -13.55 2.41
N TYR A 533 11.70 -12.91 3.33
CA TYR A 533 12.51 -11.73 3.06
C TYR A 533 13.95 -11.89 3.56
N TRP A 534 14.91 -11.76 2.66
CA TRP A 534 16.33 -11.86 2.97
C TRP A 534 16.93 -10.50 3.31
N SER A 535 17.31 -10.35 4.58
CA SER A 535 17.78 -9.10 5.18
C SER A 535 19.28 -9.16 5.41
N GLY A 536 20.04 -8.24 4.80
CA GLY A 536 21.50 -8.20 4.93
C GLY A 536 22.00 -7.63 6.26
N CYS A 537 21.12 -6.96 7.00
CA CYS A 537 21.38 -6.42 8.34
C CYS A 537 20.06 -6.11 9.04
N GLU A 538 20.13 -5.77 10.33
CA GLU A 538 18.98 -5.50 11.21
C GLU A 538 18.06 -4.37 10.73
N ARG A 539 18.52 -3.53 9.80
CA ARG A 539 17.70 -2.47 9.19
C ARG A 539 16.58 -2.98 8.29
N ARG A 540 16.64 -4.24 7.83
CA ARG A 540 15.60 -4.92 7.03
C ARG A 540 15.02 -4.07 5.89
N CYS A 541 15.87 -3.28 5.22
CA CYS A 541 15.41 -2.26 4.29
C CYS A 541 14.58 -2.88 3.15
N GLY A 542 13.35 -2.39 2.95
CA GLY A 542 12.47 -2.86 1.87
C GLY A 542 11.68 -4.14 2.17
N HIS A 543 11.65 -4.58 3.44
CA HIS A 543 10.82 -5.71 3.87
C HIS A 543 9.35 -5.51 3.49
N PRO A 544 8.59 -6.60 3.25
CA PRO A 544 7.16 -6.51 2.97
C PRO A 544 6.38 -5.97 4.18
N HIS A 545 5.21 -5.40 3.93
CA HIS A 545 4.27 -5.04 4.98
C HIS A 545 3.50 -6.28 5.45
N GLY A 546 2.89 -6.22 6.65
CA GLY A 546 2.19 -7.36 7.24
C GLY A 546 3.15 -8.34 7.92
N ALA A 547 2.78 -9.62 7.98
CA ALA A 547 3.61 -10.67 8.56
C ALA A 547 4.49 -11.33 7.50
N TRP A 548 5.73 -11.66 7.84
CA TRP A 548 6.68 -12.33 6.94
C TRP A 548 7.72 -13.17 7.70
N VAL A 549 8.42 -14.05 6.98
CA VAL A 549 9.60 -14.76 7.47
C VAL A 549 10.84 -13.94 7.14
N ASP A 550 11.56 -13.47 8.15
CA ASP A 550 12.81 -12.73 8.01
C ASP A 550 14.00 -13.68 8.05
N VAL A 551 14.80 -13.66 6.99
CA VAL A 551 16.08 -14.39 6.86
C VAL A 551 17.19 -13.36 7.01
N LEU A 552 17.60 -13.12 8.26
CA LEU A 552 18.52 -12.05 8.63
C LEU A 552 19.96 -12.55 8.67
N ALA A 553 20.83 -11.94 7.86
CA ALA A 553 22.27 -12.16 7.92
C ALA A 553 22.84 -11.65 9.26
N THR A 554 23.54 -12.54 9.97
CA THR A 554 24.23 -12.29 11.23
C THR A 554 25.75 -12.45 11.05
N ALA A 555 26.52 -12.37 12.13
CA ALA A 555 27.96 -12.67 12.07
C ALA A 555 28.24 -14.16 11.75
N ASP A 556 27.34 -15.05 12.17
CA ASP A 556 27.56 -16.50 12.17
C ASP A 556 26.72 -17.24 11.11
N GLY A 557 26.08 -16.51 10.18
CA GLY A 557 25.21 -17.07 9.14
C GLY A 557 23.88 -16.32 9.05
N TYR A 558 22.77 -17.06 9.14
CA TYR A 558 21.41 -16.52 9.05
C TYR A 558 20.56 -16.89 10.25
N ARG A 559 19.81 -15.90 10.76
CA ARG A 559 18.69 -16.13 11.69
C ARG A 559 17.38 -16.10 10.90
N VAL A 560 16.54 -17.11 11.11
CA VAL A 560 15.19 -17.16 10.53
C VAL A 560 14.16 -16.92 11.63
N SER A 561 13.32 -15.91 11.48
CA SER A 561 12.24 -15.61 12.42
C SER A 561 10.96 -15.20 11.69
N VAL A 562 9.81 -15.33 12.36
CA VAL A 562 8.54 -14.79 11.85
C VAL A 562 8.33 -13.41 12.46
N VAL A 563 8.24 -12.38 11.62
CA VAL A 563 7.90 -11.02 12.02
C VAL A 563 6.42 -10.80 11.84
N ARG A 564 5.76 -10.23 12.86
CA ARG A 564 4.33 -9.88 12.84
C ARG A 564 4.16 -8.40 13.19
N PRO A 565 3.21 -7.68 12.55
CA PRO A 565 2.93 -6.30 12.90
C PRO A 565 2.32 -6.22 14.31
N LYS A 566 2.64 -5.15 15.05
CA LYS A 566 2.19 -4.94 16.44
C LYS A 566 0.67 -4.82 16.59
N ASN A 567 0.01 -4.26 15.58
CA ASN A 567 -1.45 -4.20 15.46
C ASN A 567 -1.85 -4.92 14.17
N PRO A 568 -2.20 -6.22 14.22
CA PRO A 568 -2.75 -6.89 13.07
C PRO A 568 -4.12 -6.27 12.71
N PRO A 569 -4.45 -6.09 11.42
CA PRO A 569 -5.82 -5.76 11.04
C PRO A 569 -6.76 -6.86 11.57
N ALA A 570 -7.96 -6.46 12.04
CA ALA A 570 -8.94 -7.41 12.54
C ALA A 570 -9.21 -8.53 11.51
N PRO A 571 -9.35 -9.79 11.94
CA PRO A 571 -9.61 -10.89 11.00
C PRO A 571 -10.90 -10.61 10.22
N ALA A 572 -10.87 -10.89 8.92
CA ALA A 572 -12.05 -10.78 8.08
C ALA A 572 -13.19 -11.61 8.67
N ALA A 573 -14.35 -10.97 8.88
CA ALA A 573 -15.55 -11.70 9.29
C ALA A 573 -15.85 -12.77 8.21
N PRO A 574 -16.22 -14.00 8.61
CA PRO A 574 -16.59 -15.02 7.63
C PRO A 574 -17.75 -14.51 6.78
N PRO A 575 -17.80 -14.82 5.47
CA PRO A 575 -18.89 -14.41 4.62
C PRO A 575 -20.21 -14.92 5.22
N THR A 576 -21.14 -13.99 5.47
CA THR A 576 -22.49 -14.32 5.91
C THR A 576 -23.12 -15.21 4.85
N ALA A 577 -23.52 -16.43 5.26
CA ALA A 577 -24.22 -17.36 4.39
C ALA A 577 -25.45 -16.65 3.77
N PRO A 578 -25.75 -16.87 2.48
CA PRO A 578 -26.96 -16.32 1.89
C PRO A 578 -28.15 -16.89 2.67
N GLY A 579 -28.97 -15.98 3.23
CA GLY A 579 -30.19 -16.35 3.92
C GLY A 579 -31.16 -17.10 2.98
N PRO A 580 -32.01 -17.98 3.52
CA PRO A 580 -32.93 -18.76 2.70
C PRO A 580 -33.88 -17.82 1.95
N THR A 581 -33.89 -17.96 0.62
CA THR A 581 -34.90 -17.35 -0.25
C THR A 581 -36.28 -17.83 0.19
N SER A 582 -37.16 -16.90 0.55
CA SER A 582 -38.61 -17.13 0.66
C SER A 582 -39.32 -16.49 -0.52
#